data_AF-A0A7V3X9C2-F1
#
_entry.id   AF-A0A7V3X9C2-F1
#
_cell.length_a   1.000
_cell.length_b   1.000
_cell.length_c   1.000
_cell.angle_alpha   90.00
_cell.angle_beta   90.00
_cell.angle_gamma   90.00
#
_symmetry.space_group_name_H-M   'P 1'
#
loop_
_entity.id
_entity.type
_entity.pdbx_description
1 polymer ?
#
loop_
_entity_poly.entity_id
_entity_poly.type
_entity_poly.pdbx_seq_one_letter_code
_entity_poly.pdbx_strand_id
1 'polypeptide(L)'
;MATGLFKWLLLAALNVTHPFFVCVTEVNHNAQEKTLEITCRIFTDDFEKVLTQKHKKAVHIAGERPDATLDQKISGYIKEHLSFKADDRDVAYTYLGFEKEEDVVYCFLQVSNIASVKKIESVNSMLHDLNENQINIMHVTVGGKRKSTKLDFPQTDASFEF
;
A
#
# COMPACT_ATOMS: atom_id res chain seq x y z
N MET A 1 1.19 -63.93 9.89
CA MET A 1 0.68 -63.14 8.74
C MET A 1 -0.13 -61.98 9.29
N ALA A 2 0.47 -60.80 9.40
CA ALA A 2 -0.24 -59.55 9.69
C ALA A 2 0.74 -58.38 9.44
N THR A 3 0.99 -58.10 8.17
CA THR A 3 1.70 -56.89 7.76
C THR A 3 0.89 -56.23 6.67
N GLY A 4 0.63 -54.94 6.84
CA GLY A 4 0.04 -54.10 5.83
C GLY A 4 -1.35 -53.65 6.20
N LEU A 5 -1.46 -52.45 6.77
CA LEU A 5 -1.93 -51.32 6.01
C LEU A 5 -1.76 -50.05 6.85
N PHE A 6 -1.70 -48.93 6.14
CA PHE A 6 -1.99 -47.61 6.68
C PHE A 6 -0.83 -46.83 7.33
N LYS A 7 0.11 -46.38 6.48
CA LYS A 7 0.73 -45.07 6.66
C LYS A 7 0.60 -44.27 5.37
N TRP A 8 -0.64 -44.00 4.97
CA TRP A 8 -0.93 -43.00 3.96
C TRP A 8 -0.99 -41.64 4.62
N LEU A 9 0.00 -40.82 4.28
CA LEU A 9 -0.15 -39.44 3.82
C LEU A 9 -1.22 -38.60 4.55
N LEU A 10 -0.78 -37.85 5.55
CA LEU A 10 -1.47 -36.64 6.02
C LEU A 10 -0.43 -35.53 6.16
N LEU A 11 0.11 -35.13 5.01
CA LEU A 11 0.68 -33.79 4.86
C LEU A 11 -0.43 -32.92 4.27
N ALA A 12 -1.44 -32.62 5.09
CA ALA A 12 -2.33 -31.52 4.80
C ALA A 12 -1.45 -30.26 4.89
N ALA A 13 -1.07 -29.72 3.73
CA ALA A 13 -0.51 -28.39 3.65
C ALA A 13 -1.57 -27.45 4.27
N LEU A 14 -1.32 -27.01 5.50
CA LEU A 14 -2.04 -25.90 6.08
C LEU A 14 -1.76 -24.71 5.16
N ASN A 15 -2.69 -24.45 4.24
CA ASN A 15 -2.76 -23.16 3.57
C ASN A 15 -3.06 -22.15 4.67
N VAL A 16 -2.01 -21.56 5.24
CA VAL A 16 -2.13 -20.42 6.14
C VAL A 16 -2.64 -19.29 5.27
N THR A 17 -3.96 -19.16 5.18
CA THR A 17 -4.62 -18.00 4.60
C THR A 17 -4.16 -16.78 5.38
N HIS A 18 -3.44 -15.86 4.73
CA HIS A 18 -3.10 -14.57 5.34
C HIS A 18 -4.41 -13.85 5.73
N PRO A 19 -4.71 -13.68 7.02
CA PRO A 19 -6.02 -13.19 7.45
C PRO A 19 -6.12 -11.66 7.48
N PHE A 20 -5.11 -10.94 6.98
CA PHE A 20 -4.99 -9.49 7.12
C PHE A 20 -4.83 -8.81 5.76
N PHE A 21 -5.95 -8.37 5.17
CA PHE A 21 -6.00 -7.56 3.95
C PHE A 21 -5.92 -6.09 4.32
N VAL A 22 -4.71 -5.64 4.68
CA VAL A 22 -4.49 -4.28 5.20
C VAL A 22 -3.40 -3.58 4.40
N CYS A 23 -3.68 -2.34 3.97
CA CYS A 23 -2.67 -1.40 3.52
C CYS A 23 -2.63 -0.22 4.49
N VAL A 24 -1.42 0.22 4.86
CA VAL A 24 -1.23 1.39 5.71
C VAL A 24 -0.57 2.50 4.90
N THR A 25 -1.21 3.66 4.84
CA THR A 25 -0.63 4.86 4.23
C THR A 25 -0.38 5.90 5.31
N GLU A 26 0.88 6.29 5.46
CA GLU A 26 1.30 7.38 6.34
C GLU A 26 1.62 8.61 5.50
N VAL A 27 1.05 9.76 5.86
CA VAL A 27 1.30 11.06 5.25
C VAL A 27 1.87 11.98 6.33
N ASN A 28 3.06 12.50 6.11
CA ASN A 28 3.74 13.41 7.01
C ASN A 28 3.99 14.76 6.31
N HIS A 29 3.49 15.84 6.90
CA HIS A 29 3.82 17.19 6.42
C HIS A 29 5.12 17.68 7.04
N ASN A 30 6.10 17.93 6.19
CA ASN A 30 7.38 18.52 6.54
C ASN A 30 7.38 19.99 6.12
N ALA A 31 7.18 20.89 7.08
CA ALA A 31 7.07 22.34 6.82
C ALA A 31 8.41 22.97 6.39
N GLN A 32 9.53 22.40 6.85
CA GLN A 32 10.88 22.87 6.54
C GLN A 32 11.21 22.61 5.07
N GLU A 33 10.98 21.36 4.62
CA GLU A 33 11.23 20.95 3.23
C GLU A 33 10.05 21.29 2.29
N LYS A 34 8.92 21.74 2.86
CA LYS A 34 7.68 22.09 2.14
C LYS A 34 7.15 20.89 1.36
N THR A 35 7.11 19.73 1.99
CA THR A 35 6.72 18.46 1.37
C THR A 35 5.61 17.76 2.16
N LEU A 36 4.80 16.98 1.45
CA LEU A 36 4.12 15.82 2.05
C LEU A 36 4.94 14.59 1.70
N GLU A 37 5.44 13.91 2.71
CA GLU A 37 6.15 12.65 2.61
C GLU A 37 5.13 11.54 2.83
N ILE A 38 4.99 10.62 1.87
CA ILE A 38 3.99 9.55 1.93
C ILE A 38 4.68 8.20 1.87
N THR A 39 4.32 7.31 2.79
CA THR A 39 4.78 5.92 2.82
C THR A 39 3.57 4.99 2.76
N CYS A 40 3.54 4.11 1.77
CA CYS A 40 2.55 3.04 1.67
C CYS A 40 3.19 1.72 2.08
N ARG A 41 2.62 1.04 3.07
CA ARG A 41 3.03 -0.30 3.51
C ARG A 41 2.01 -1.31 3.01
N ILE A 42 2.49 -2.30 2.26
CA ILE A 42 1.66 -3.27 1.56
C ILE A 42 2.28 -4.65 1.76
N PHE A 43 1.49 -5.67 2.07
CA PHE A 43 2.00 -7.04 2.10
C PHE A 43 2.48 -7.45 0.70
N THR A 44 3.69 -8.02 0.65
CA THR A 44 4.36 -8.41 -0.60
C THR A 44 3.49 -9.35 -1.43
N ASP A 45 2.92 -10.38 -0.80
CA ASP A 45 2.12 -11.40 -1.50
C ASP A 45 0.89 -10.81 -2.20
N ASP A 46 0.15 -9.95 -1.49
CA ASP A 46 -1.03 -9.27 -2.06
C ASP A 46 -0.62 -8.30 -3.17
N PHE A 47 0.51 -7.61 -3.00
CA PHE A 47 0.98 -6.65 -3.98
C PHE A 47 1.49 -7.34 -5.26
N GLU A 48 2.29 -8.38 -5.13
CA GLU A 48 2.72 -9.22 -6.26
C GLU A 48 1.53 -9.83 -6.99
N LYS A 49 0.51 -10.28 -6.24
CA LYS A 49 -0.71 -10.87 -6.80
C LYS A 49 -1.51 -9.87 -7.61
N VAL A 50 -1.79 -8.67 -7.08
CA VAL A 50 -2.55 -7.64 -7.81
C VAL A 50 -1.78 -7.13 -9.03
N LEU A 51 -0.46 -6.94 -8.93
CA LEU A 51 0.37 -6.53 -10.06
C LEU A 51 0.44 -7.62 -11.14
N THR A 52 0.51 -8.89 -10.73
CA THR A 52 0.48 -10.03 -11.65
C THR A 52 -0.85 -10.11 -12.40
N GLN A 53 -1.98 -9.93 -11.71
CA GLN A 53 -3.31 -9.91 -12.31
C GLN A 53 -3.44 -8.77 -13.33
N LYS A 54 -3.02 -7.56 -12.95
CA LYS A 54 -3.09 -6.36 -13.80
C LYS A 54 -2.27 -6.50 -15.08
N HIS A 55 -1.05 -7.00 -14.99
CA HIS A 55 -0.12 -7.08 -16.12
C HIS A 55 -0.18 -8.41 -16.87
N LYS A 56 -1.00 -9.38 -16.42
CA LYS A 56 -1.11 -10.74 -16.99
C LYS A 56 0.24 -11.44 -17.14
N LYS A 57 1.20 -11.09 -16.27
CA LYS A 57 2.56 -11.63 -16.24
C LYS A 57 3.01 -11.65 -14.79
N ALA A 58 3.65 -12.74 -14.38
CA ALA A 58 4.20 -12.86 -13.03
C ALA A 58 5.09 -11.66 -12.68
N VAL A 59 4.79 -11.06 -11.54
CA VAL A 59 5.56 -9.99 -10.92
C VAL A 59 6.15 -10.54 -9.63
N HIS A 60 7.45 -10.34 -9.45
CA HIS A 60 8.13 -10.65 -8.21
C HIS A 60 8.90 -9.42 -7.78
N ILE A 61 8.68 -8.96 -6.55
CA ILE A 61 9.31 -7.80 -5.96
C ILE A 61 10.54 -8.30 -5.21
N ALA A 62 11.71 -8.19 -5.85
CA ALA A 62 12.99 -8.47 -5.22
C ALA A 62 13.58 -7.17 -4.64
N GLY A 63 14.11 -7.22 -3.41
CA GLY A 63 14.67 -6.05 -2.73
C GLY A 63 16.10 -5.70 -3.12
N GLU A 64 16.73 -6.48 -4.01
CA GLU A 64 18.19 -6.46 -4.15
C GLU A 64 18.72 -5.44 -5.18
N ARG A 65 17.91 -5.00 -6.15
CA ARG A 65 18.37 -4.11 -7.24
C ARG A 65 17.27 -3.21 -7.80
N PRO A 66 17.60 -1.98 -8.23
CA PRO A 66 16.70 -1.14 -9.00
C PRO A 66 16.21 -1.87 -10.27
N ASP A 67 14.90 -1.96 -10.43
CA ASP A 67 14.24 -2.50 -11.62
C ASP A 67 13.24 -1.46 -12.14
N ALA A 68 13.64 -0.71 -13.15
CA ALA A 68 12.81 0.34 -13.73
C ALA A 68 11.47 -0.18 -14.29
N THR A 69 11.41 -1.45 -14.71
CA THR A 69 10.16 -2.05 -15.17
C THR A 69 9.24 -2.32 -13.99
N LEU A 70 9.79 -2.78 -12.86
CA LEU A 70 9.03 -2.99 -11.64
C LEU A 70 8.55 -1.66 -11.05
N ASP A 71 9.42 -0.64 -11.00
CA ASP A 71 9.05 0.71 -10.55
C ASP A 71 7.91 1.30 -11.38
N GLN A 72 7.90 1.10 -12.70
CA GLN A 72 6.80 1.53 -13.56
C GLN A 72 5.48 0.84 -13.21
N LYS A 73 5.50 -0.46 -12.89
CA LYS A 73 4.30 -1.21 -12.50
C LYS A 73 3.78 -0.77 -11.14
N ILE A 74 4.67 -0.63 -10.16
CA ILE A 74 4.36 -0.19 -8.80
C ILE A 74 3.81 1.24 -8.83
N SER A 75 4.55 2.18 -9.42
CA SER A 75 4.12 3.59 -9.49
C SER A 75 2.83 3.76 -10.28
N GLY A 76 2.66 3.02 -11.39
CA GLY A 76 1.44 3.02 -12.18
C GLY A 76 0.23 2.55 -11.37
N TYR A 77 0.37 1.45 -10.63
CA TYR A 77 -0.69 0.95 -9.74
C TYR A 77 -1.03 1.96 -8.65
N ILE A 78 -0.05 2.47 -7.91
CA ILE A 78 -0.30 3.45 -6.85
C ILE A 78 -1.01 4.69 -7.40
N LYS A 79 -0.63 5.16 -8.59
CA LYS A 79 -1.25 6.31 -9.27
C LYS A 79 -2.72 6.12 -9.60
N GLU A 80 -3.14 4.89 -9.90
CA GLU A 80 -4.54 4.59 -10.18
C GLU A 80 -5.39 4.51 -8.91
N HIS A 81 -4.78 4.14 -7.77
CA HIS A 81 -5.52 3.82 -6.54
C HIS A 81 -5.37 4.83 -5.41
N LEU A 82 -4.40 5.75 -5.51
CA LEU A 82 -4.10 6.74 -4.47
C LEU A 82 -3.99 8.14 -5.05
N SER A 83 -4.76 9.09 -4.54
CA SER A 83 -4.67 10.51 -4.89
C SER A 83 -4.90 11.42 -3.70
N PHE A 84 -4.40 12.66 -3.77
CA PHE A 84 -4.49 13.62 -2.67
C PHE A 84 -4.95 15.00 -3.14
N LYS A 85 -5.64 15.72 -2.25
CA LYS A 85 -5.83 17.17 -2.31
C LYS A 85 -5.24 17.82 -1.06
N ALA A 86 -4.64 18.98 -1.23
CA ALA A 86 -4.18 19.84 -0.15
C ALA A 86 -4.87 21.20 -0.26
N ASP A 87 -5.64 21.57 0.76
CA ASP A 87 -6.48 22.77 0.78
C ASP A 87 -7.33 22.89 -0.50
N ASP A 88 -8.13 21.86 -0.76
CA ASP A 88 -9.07 21.74 -1.89
C ASP A 88 -8.44 21.77 -3.30
N ARG A 89 -7.11 21.69 -3.41
CA ARG A 89 -6.38 21.61 -4.69
C ARG A 89 -5.79 20.22 -4.90
N ASP A 90 -6.00 19.66 -6.08
CA ASP A 90 -5.33 18.41 -6.48
C ASP A 90 -3.82 18.59 -6.47
N VAL A 91 -3.12 17.65 -5.83
CA VAL A 91 -1.67 17.65 -5.76
C VAL A 91 -1.10 16.38 -6.38
N ALA A 92 -0.10 16.56 -7.25
CA ALA A 92 0.64 15.44 -7.82
C ALA A 92 1.79 15.05 -6.89
N TYR A 93 1.92 13.76 -6.62
CA TYR A 93 3.11 13.20 -5.98
C TYR A 93 4.07 12.61 -7.00
N THR A 94 5.34 12.55 -6.62
CA THR A 94 6.40 11.83 -7.32
C THR A 94 6.66 10.53 -6.57
N TYR A 95 6.72 9.42 -7.30
CA TYR A 95 7.18 8.15 -6.74
C TYR A 95 8.71 8.16 -6.65
N LEU A 96 9.25 7.87 -5.47
CA LEU A 96 10.68 7.91 -5.19
C LEU A 96 11.35 6.54 -5.28
N GLY A 97 10.59 5.47 -5.07
CA GLY A 97 11.09 4.10 -5.05
C GLY A 97 10.31 3.23 -4.07
N PHE A 98 10.77 2.00 -3.92
CA PHE A 98 10.29 1.08 -2.91
C PHE A 98 11.44 0.40 -2.17
N GLU A 99 11.15 -0.10 -0.97
CA GLU A 99 12.00 -0.99 -0.22
C GLU A 99 11.17 -2.20 0.21
N LYS A 100 11.77 -3.40 0.18
CA LYS A 100 11.13 -4.62 0.64
C LYS A 100 11.82 -5.10 1.92
N GLU A 101 11.06 -5.20 2.99
CA GLU A 101 11.50 -5.82 4.24
C GLU A 101 10.59 -7.02 4.54
N GLU A 102 11.18 -8.22 4.55
CA GLU A 102 10.46 -9.47 4.80
C GLU A 102 9.20 -9.59 3.91
N ASP A 103 8.03 -9.53 4.53
CA ASP A 103 6.73 -9.71 3.90
C ASP A 103 6.04 -8.37 3.56
N VAL A 104 6.74 -7.24 3.66
CA VAL A 104 6.19 -5.89 3.45
C VAL A 104 6.99 -5.12 2.40
N VAL A 105 6.27 -4.46 1.49
CA VAL A 105 6.81 -3.48 0.55
C VAL A 105 6.43 -2.08 1.04
N TYR A 106 7.45 -1.25 1.25
CA TYR A 106 7.34 0.17 1.52
C TYR A 106 7.47 0.93 0.21
N CYS A 107 6.46 1.68 -0.19
CA CYS A 107 6.53 2.57 -1.35
C CYS A 107 6.60 4.02 -0.87
N PHE A 108 7.57 4.77 -1.39
CA PHE A 108 7.84 6.14 -0.98
C PHE A 108 7.36 7.12 -2.05
N LEU A 109 6.54 8.08 -1.66
CA LEU A 109 6.02 9.14 -2.53
C LEU A 109 6.26 10.50 -1.87
N GLN A 110 6.33 11.55 -2.69
CA GLN A 110 6.46 12.91 -2.20
C GLN A 110 5.62 13.89 -3.01
N VAL A 111 4.87 14.74 -2.33
CA VAL A 111 4.30 15.97 -2.90
C VAL A 111 5.20 17.13 -2.50
N SER A 112 5.65 17.93 -3.46
CA SER A 112 6.46 19.13 -3.21
C SER A 112 5.60 20.40 -3.18
N ASN A 113 6.18 21.50 -2.69
CA ASN A 113 5.58 22.84 -2.66
C ASN A 113 4.37 22.99 -1.71
N ILE A 114 4.36 22.25 -0.61
CA ILE A 114 3.36 22.33 0.46
C ILE A 114 4.01 22.97 1.69
N ALA A 115 4.09 24.30 1.72
CA ALA A 115 4.69 25.02 2.86
C ALA A 115 3.82 24.96 4.13
N SER A 116 2.50 24.94 3.95
CA SER A 116 1.50 24.74 4.99
C SER A 116 0.29 24.03 4.37
N VAL A 117 -0.48 23.37 5.22
CA VAL A 117 -1.73 22.71 4.83
C VAL A 117 -2.65 22.67 6.04
N LYS A 118 -3.94 22.92 5.82
CA LYS A 118 -4.97 22.83 6.87
C LYS A 118 -5.92 21.68 6.62
N LYS A 119 -6.11 21.31 5.35
CA LYS A 119 -6.98 20.21 4.95
C LYS A 119 -6.25 19.28 3.99
N ILE A 120 -6.24 18.00 4.30
CA ILE A 120 -5.79 16.94 3.39
C ILE A 120 -6.97 16.03 3.11
N GLU A 121 -7.27 15.85 1.83
CA GLU A 121 -8.22 14.85 1.36
C GLU A 121 -7.47 13.79 0.56
N SER A 122 -7.93 12.55 0.64
CA SER A 122 -7.33 11.45 -0.10
C SER A 122 -8.39 10.49 -0.64
N VAL A 123 -8.12 9.95 -1.80
CA VAL A 123 -8.79 8.73 -2.30
C VAL A 123 -7.77 7.61 -2.17
N ASN A 124 -8.12 6.54 -1.45
CA ASN A 124 -7.30 5.34 -1.30
C ASN A 124 -8.16 4.08 -1.55
N SER A 125 -7.94 3.45 -2.69
CA SER A 125 -8.58 2.20 -3.11
C SER A 125 -7.56 1.06 -3.28
N MET A 126 -6.40 1.19 -2.65
CA MET A 126 -5.32 0.20 -2.74
C MET A 126 -5.86 -1.19 -2.40
N LEU A 127 -5.57 -2.17 -3.28
CA LEU A 127 -5.92 -3.60 -3.16
C LEU A 127 -7.42 -3.93 -3.24
N HIS A 128 -8.30 -2.96 -3.54
CA HIS A 128 -9.73 -3.21 -3.71
C HIS A 128 -10.02 -4.19 -4.87
N ASP A 129 -9.17 -4.27 -5.89
CA ASP A 129 -9.30 -5.23 -7.00
C ASP A 129 -9.06 -6.68 -6.57
N LEU A 130 -8.41 -6.87 -5.43
CA LEU A 130 -7.98 -8.19 -4.96
C LEU A 130 -8.96 -8.80 -3.95
N ASN A 131 -9.51 -7.98 -3.06
CA ASN A 131 -10.36 -8.45 -1.96
C ASN A 131 -11.35 -7.40 -1.47
N GLU A 132 -12.62 -7.81 -1.33
CA GLU A 132 -13.69 -7.00 -0.75
C GLU A 132 -13.63 -6.88 0.78
N ASN A 133 -12.76 -7.64 1.45
CA ASN A 133 -12.46 -7.49 2.88
C ASN A 133 -11.26 -6.56 3.14
N GLN A 134 -10.80 -5.83 2.12
CA GLN A 134 -9.65 -4.93 2.22
C GLN A 134 -9.94 -3.76 3.16
N ILE A 135 -8.93 -3.42 3.96
CA ILE A 135 -8.94 -2.28 4.88
C ILE A 135 -7.75 -1.39 4.58
N ASN A 136 -8.02 -0.12 4.25
CA ASN A 136 -6.98 0.88 4.07
C ASN A 136 -6.92 1.81 5.29
N ILE A 137 -5.80 1.81 6.00
CA ILE A 137 -5.57 2.66 7.17
C ILE A 137 -4.80 3.89 6.73
N MET A 138 -5.33 5.07 7.03
CA MET A 138 -4.72 6.35 6.72
C MET A 138 -4.26 7.02 8.00
N HIS A 139 -3.00 7.43 8.05
CA HIS A 139 -2.45 8.25 9.11
C HIS A 139 -1.90 9.55 8.52
N VAL A 140 -2.35 10.69 9.04
CA VAL A 140 -1.92 11.99 8.54
C VAL A 140 -1.40 12.84 9.70
N THR A 141 -0.16 13.31 9.57
CA THR A 141 0.51 14.15 10.57
C THR A 141 0.81 15.51 9.99
N VAL A 142 0.26 16.57 10.60
CA VAL A 142 0.53 17.97 10.23
C VAL A 142 0.87 18.76 11.49
N GLY A 143 2.01 19.46 11.48
CA GLY A 143 2.45 20.27 12.62
C GLY A 143 2.58 19.48 13.93
N GLY A 144 2.98 18.21 13.86
CA GLY A 144 3.10 17.31 15.01
C GLY A 144 1.78 16.73 15.53
N LYS A 145 0.63 17.09 14.93
CA LYS A 145 -0.68 16.49 15.27
C LYS A 145 -0.98 15.36 14.29
N ARG A 146 -1.18 14.14 14.80
CA ARG A 146 -1.59 12.97 14.01
C ARG A 146 -3.09 12.75 14.08
N LYS A 147 -3.73 12.54 12.93
CA LYS A 147 -5.10 12.06 12.79
C LYS A 147 -5.09 10.74 12.01
N SER A 148 -6.06 9.87 12.27
CA SER A 148 -6.12 8.56 11.63
C SER A 148 -7.56 8.21 11.27
N THR A 149 -7.74 7.47 10.18
CA THR A 149 -9.01 6.82 9.86
C THR A 149 -8.75 5.46 9.25
N LYS A 150 -9.80 4.64 9.26
CA LYS A 150 -9.85 3.34 8.59
C LYS A 150 -10.90 3.44 7.49
N LEU A 151 -10.58 2.90 6.32
CA LEU A 151 -11.43 2.81 5.14
C LEU A 151 -11.67 1.33 4.87
N ASP A 152 -12.84 0.83 5.30
CA ASP A 152 -13.27 -0.52 4.94
C ASP A 152 -13.84 -0.50 3.52
N PHE A 153 -13.52 -1.48 2.69
CA PHE A 153 -14.14 -1.61 1.37
C PHE A 153 -15.68 -1.52 1.47
N PRO A 154 -16.37 -0.75 0.60
CA PRO A 154 -15.84 -0.05 -0.58
C PRO A 154 -15.45 1.43 -0.33
N GLN A 155 -15.33 1.88 0.93
CA GLN A 155 -14.99 3.26 1.23
C GLN A 155 -13.58 3.60 0.75
N THR A 156 -13.42 4.75 0.09
CA THR A 156 -12.13 5.19 -0.47
C THR A 156 -11.71 6.57 -0.01
N ASP A 157 -12.66 7.43 0.35
CA ASP A 157 -12.41 8.84 0.63
C ASP A 157 -12.11 9.09 2.11
N ALA A 158 -11.08 9.88 2.38
CA ALA A 158 -10.78 10.41 3.71
C ALA A 158 -10.52 11.91 3.66
N SER A 159 -10.88 12.60 4.74
CA SER A 159 -10.65 14.04 4.93
C SER A 159 -10.12 14.32 6.33
N PHE A 160 -9.08 15.16 6.41
CA PHE A 160 -8.38 15.52 7.64
C PHE A 160 -8.17 17.03 7.70
N GLU A 161 -8.76 17.68 8.71
CA GLU A 161 -8.57 19.11 8.98
C GLU A 161 -7.67 19.33 10.21
N PHE A 162 -6.83 20.37 10.28
CA PHE A 162 -5.82 20.55 11.34
C PHE A 162 -5.80 21.94 12.02
#